data_AF-A0A1M5USW5-F1
#
_entry.id   AF-A0A1M5USW5-F1
#
_cell.length_a   1.000
_cell.length_b   1.000
_cell.length_c   1.000
_cell.angle_alpha   90.00
_cell.angle_beta   90.00
_cell.angle_gamma   90.00
#
_symmetry.space_group_name_H-M   'P 1'
#
loop_
_entity.id
_entity.type
_entity.pdbx_description
1 polymer ?
#
loop_
_entity_poly.entity_id
_entity_poly.type
_entity_poly.pdbx_seq_one_letter_code
_entity_poly.pdbx_strand_id
1 'polypeptide(L)'
;MSGSGTDKTKSSVTLAGPVVILVEPQLGENIGMAARAMGNFGLTRLRIVNPRDGWPNVHARRAASGADHILDEVMLFDTVEQAVADCTLLFATTARAHDQAKPVVAPEAAAREISAELAGGTTVGILFGRERYGLQNEEVALADRIITFPVNPGFASLNLAQAVLLIGYEWFKLSTEGALPFAMPERSERASQHQMQAFFDNLVRELDKVEFLRPAEKRETMLVNLRNIFARMEPTKQDMHTLHGVVMAIAEGRKGPAKGGVLDGEQATRLRALLAEHGQGALPSESGTVRGLARLLRRNPTDAERILWQALTTDRRFAGQFKRQTPVGRHIPDFVSFVHRVAIELVNPEETDVIVSDRAARQAWLVARGYRVIDMPAAGIEGDLAAELDRLESGLPARR
;
A
#
# COMPACT_ATOMS: atom_id res chain seq x y z
N MET A 1 -13.55 -2.49 14.08
CA MET A 1 -12.80 -3.70 14.48
C MET A 1 -13.72 -4.64 15.24
N SER A 2 -13.99 -5.82 14.69
CA SER A 2 -14.54 -6.96 15.44
C SER A 2 -13.36 -7.80 15.94
N GLY A 3 -12.91 -7.54 17.15
CA GLY A 3 -11.78 -8.24 17.77
C GLY A 3 -11.57 -7.75 19.19
N SER A 4 -11.93 -8.57 20.17
CA SER A 4 -11.84 -8.36 21.62
C SER A 4 -10.39 -8.46 22.13
N GLY A 5 -9.49 -7.69 21.54
CA GLY A 5 -8.07 -7.69 21.90
C GLY A 5 -7.69 -6.40 22.62
N THR A 6 -8.12 -6.23 23.86
CA THR A 6 -7.50 -5.21 24.72
C THR A 6 -6.06 -5.65 24.97
N ASP A 7 -5.11 -4.91 24.41
CA ASP A 7 -3.69 -5.16 24.59
C ASP A 7 -3.28 -4.76 26.02
N LYS A 8 -3.19 -5.76 26.90
CA LYS A 8 -2.85 -5.57 28.33
C LYS A 8 -1.42 -5.10 28.57
N THR A 9 -0.58 -5.03 27.53
CA THR A 9 0.80 -4.52 27.63
C THR A 9 0.88 -3.00 27.53
N LYS A 10 -0.18 -2.33 27.09
CA LYS A 10 -0.24 -0.88 26.99
C LYS A 10 -0.63 -0.26 28.34
N SER A 11 0.09 0.80 28.74
CA SER A 11 -0.26 1.59 29.92
C SER A 11 -1.63 2.27 29.72
N SER A 12 -2.49 2.18 30.73
CA SER A 12 -3.77 2.92 30.75
C SER A 12 -3.50 4.42 30.83
N VAL A 13 -4.25 5.22 30.06
CA VAL A 13 -4.22 6.67 30.20
C VAL A 13 -5.06 7.03 31.43
N THR A 14 -4.42 7.52 32.50
CA THR A 14 -5.13 8.00 33.69
C THR A 14 -5.56 9.44 33.47
N LEU A 15 -6.82 9.64 33.08
CA LEU A 15 -7.43 10.96 32.92
C LEU A 15 -8.46 11.19 34.03
N ALA A 16 -8.45 12.38 34.64
CA ALA A 16 -9.49 12.79 35.57
C ALA A 16 -10.75 13.16 34.77
N GLY A 17 -11.65 12.20 34.57
CA GLY A 17 -12.88 12.37 33.80
C GLY A 17 -14.09 12.87 34.61
N PRO A 18 -15.18 13.24 33.90
CA PRO A 18 -16.45 13.54 34.53
C PRO A 18 -17.02 12.32 35.25
N VAL A 19 -17.93 12.57 36.18
CA VAL A 19 -18.70 11.54 36.87
C VAL A 19 -19.87 11.11 35.99
N VAL A 20 -19.94 9.83 35.67
CA VAL A 20 -21.11 9.24 35.01
C VAL A 20 -22.12 8.85 36.08
N ILE A 21 -23.34 9.36 35.97
CA ILE A 21 -24.41 9.16 36.96
C ILE A 21 -25.59 8.46 36.29
N LEU A 22 -25.85 7.21 36.64
CA LEU A 22 -26.99 6.45 36.12
C LEU A 22 -28.17 6.56 37.09
N VAL A 23 -29.27 7.14 36.62
CA VAL A 23 -30.47 7.38 37.43
C VAL A 23 -31.48 6.27 37.19
N GLU A 24 -31.73 5.48 38.24
CA GLU A 24 -32.64 4.33 38.25
C GLU A 24 -32.47 3.39 37.04
N PRO A 25 -31.25 2.90 36.74
CA PRO A 25 -31.05 1.95 35.65
C PRO A 25 -31.91 0.70 35.86
N GLN A 26 -32.61 0.26 34.81
CA GLN A 26 -33.57 -0.83 34.91
C GLN A 26 -32.90 -2.20 34.88
N LEU A 27 -31.84 -2.37 34.08
CA LEU A 27 -31.19 -3.67 33.87
C LEU A 27 -29.72 -3.63 34.28
N GLY A 28 -29.30 -4.65 35.03
CA GLY A 28 -27.89 -4.87 35.37
C GLY A 28 -26.98 -4.91 34.13
N GLU A 29 -27.42 -5.53 33.04
CA GLU A 29 -26.68 -5.57 31.79
C GLU A 29 -26.36 -4.17 31.24
N ASN A 30 -27.28 -3.20 31.34
CA ASN A 30 -27.05 -1.84 30.86
C ASN A 30 -26.02 -1.10 31.72
N ILE A 31 -26.00 -1.35 33.04
CA ILE A 31 -24.97 -0.82 33.93
C ILE A 31 -23.59 -1.37 33.52
N GLY A 32 -23.50 -2.68 33.29
CA GLY A 32 -22.27 -3.32 32.83
C GLY A 32 -21.80 -2.80 31.47
N MET A 33 -22.71 -2.67 30.51
CA MET A 33 -22.39 -2.09 29.20
C MET A 33 -21.97 -0.63 29.29
N ALA A 34 -22.56 0.16 30.19
CA ALA A 34 -22.15 1.53 30.45
C ALA A 34 -20.73 1.58 31.06
N ALA A 35 -20.42 0.73 32.04
CA ALA A 35 -19.08 0.62 32.61
C ALA A 35 -18.05 0.18 31.55
N ARG A 36 -18.41 -0.73 30.65
CA ARG A 36 -17.56 -1.10 29.51
C ARG A 36 -17.31 0.10 28.59
N ALA A 37 -18.35 0.87 28.28
CA ALA A 37 -18.24 2.08 27.48
C ALA A 37 -17.34 3.12 28.15
N MET A 38 -17.47 3.30 29.47
CA MET A 38 -16.59 4.15 30.28
C MET A 38 -15.12 3.70 30.18
N GLY A 39 -14.85 2.41 30.39
CA GLY A 39 -13.51 1.84 30.31
C GLY A 39 -12.85 1.98 28.93
N ASN A 40 -13.62 1.91 27.84
CA ASN A 40 -13.10 2.15 26.48
C ASN A 40 -12.54 3.57 26.30
N PHE A 41 -13.01 4.53 27.10
CA PHE A 41 -12.71 5.95 26.96
C PHE A 41 -12.10 6.55 28.23
N GLY A 42 -11.54 5.72 29.11
CA GLY A 42 -10.80 6.19 30.29
C GLY A 42 -11.65 6.86 31.38
N LEU A 43 -12.97 6.73 31.33
CA LEU A 43 -13.86 7.18 32.41
C LEU A 43 -13.87 6.14 33.54
N THR A 44 -13.73 6.57 34.79
CA THR A 44 -13.62 5.64 35.93
C THR A 44 -14.65 5.88 37.03
N ARG A 45 -15.21 7.10 37.12
CA ARG A 45 -16.10 7.50 38.22
C ARG A 45 -17.56 7.22 37.88
N LEU A 46 -18.11 6.16 38.45
CA LEU A 46 -19.52 5.76 38.26
C LEU A 46 -20.32 5.96 39.55
N ARG A 47 -21.43 6.70 39.45
CA ARG A 47 -22.46 6.80 40.47
C ARG A 47 -23.76 6.17 39.98
N ILE A 48 -24.47 5.49 40.88
CA ILE A 48 -25.76 4.91 40.56
C ILE A 48 -26.78 5.35 41.59
N VAL A 49 -27.89 5.92 41.12
CA VAL A 49 -29.01 6.32 41.95
C VAL A 49 -30.08 5.23 41.87
N ASN A 50 -30.42 4.64 43.02
CA ASN A 50 -31.54 3.70 43.19
C ASN A 50 -31.69 2.65 42.05
N PRO A 51 -30.69 1.75 41.84
CA PRO A 51 -30.75 0.75 40.77
C PRO A 51 -31.91 -0.23 40.99
N ARG A 52 -32.75 -0.42 39.96
CA ARG A 52 -34.01 -1.17 40.09
C ARG A 52 -33.80 -2.65 40.46
N ASP A 53 -32.82 -3.29 39.85
CA ASP A 53 -32.47 -4.69 40.08
C ASP A 53 -31.49 -4.87 41.26
N GLY A 54 -31.25 -3.81 42.04
CA GLY A 54 -30.33 -3.79 43.17
C GLY A 54 -28.85 -3.83 42.78
N TRP A 55 -27.99 -3.71 43.81
CA TRP A 55 -26.54 -3.73 43.67
C TRP A 55 -25.90 -4.46 44.87
N PRO A 56 -24.83 -5.26 44.69
CA PRO A 56 -24.14 -5.59 43.44
C PRO A 56 -24.94 -6.52 42.52
N ASN A 57 -24.69 -6.45 41.21
CA ASN A 57 -25.44 -7.21 40.20
C ASN A 57 -24.51 -8.08 39.32
N VAL A 58 -24.77 -9.39 39.26
CA VAL A 58 -23.94 -10.35 38.51
C VAL A 58 -24.04 -10.13 36.99
N HIS A 59 -25.19 -9.70 36.49
CA HIS A 59 -25.39 -9.39 35.07
C HIS A 59 -24.57 -8.17 34.66
N ALA A 60 -24.48 -7.15 35.52
CA ALA A 60 -23.60 -6.00 35.29
C ALA A 60 -22.14 -6.42 35.18
N ARG A 61 -21.66 -7.27 36.10
CA ARG A 61 -20.29 -7.79 36.06
C ARG A 61 -19.98 -8.55 34.76
N ARG A 62 -20.90 -9.42 34.33
CA ARG A 62 -20.74 -10.16 33.07
C ARG A 62 -20.73 -9.24 31.84
N ALA A 63 -21.58 -8.23 31.80
CA ALA A 63 -21.67 -7.31 30.68
C ALA A 63 -20.50 -6.31 30.60
N ALA A 64 -19.84 -6.00 31.73
CA ALA A 64 -18.70 -5.09 31.79
C ALA A 64 -17.45 -5.59 31.04
N SER A 65 -17.30 -6.90 30.85
CA SER A 65 -16.28 -7.49 29.96
C SER A 65 -14.85 -6.96 30.21
N GLY A 66 -14.42 -6.89 31.49
CA GLY A 66 -13.08 -6.44 31.89
C GLY A 66 -13.02 -5.01 32.46
N ALA A 67 -14.14 -4.27 32.44
CA ALA A 67 -14.29 -3.00 33.15
C ALA A 67 -14.71 -3.18 34.63
N ASP A 68 -14.35 -4.31 35.25
CA ASP A 68 -14.71 -4.67 36.63
C ASP A 68 -14.27 -3.62 37.65
N HIS A 69 -13.08 -3.05 37.45
CA HIS A 69 -12.52 -2.00 38.32
C HIS A 69 -13.43 -0.77 38.47
N ILE A 70 -14.22 -0.43 37.44
CA ILE A 70 -15.20 0.67 37.52
C ILE A 70 -16.39 0.25 38.39
N LEU A 71 -16.84 -1.00 38.27
CA LEU A 71 -17.95 -1.53 39.06
C LEU A 71 -17.60 -1.70 40.53
N ASP A 72 -16.34 -2.05 40.82
CA ASP A 72 -15.83 -2.24 42.17
C ASP A 72 -15.74 -0.91 42.96
N GLU A 73 -15.65 0.23 42.26
CA GLU A 73 -15.57 1.59 42.83
C GLU A 73 -16.89 2.38 42.73
N VAL A 74 -18.01 1.73 42.37
CA VAL A 74 -19.32 2.39 42.25
C VAL A 74 -19.75 3.02 43.57
N MET A 75 -20.20 4.28 43.50
CA MET A 75 -20.90 4.93 44.60
C MET A 75 -22.42 4.83 44.41
N LEU A 76 -23.11 4.29 45.40
CA LEU A 76 -24.57 4.19 45.43
C LEU A 76 -25.17 5.38 46.17
N PHE A 77 -26.30 5.86 45.65
CA PHE A 77 -27.08 6.94 46.26
C PHE A 77 -28.58 6.62 46.20
N ASP A 78 -29.33 7.15 47.17
CA ASP A 78 -30.78 6.99 47.20
C ASP A 78 -31.49 8.02 46.32
N THR A 79 -30.91 9.23 46.21
CA THR A 79 -31.49 10.33 45.42
C THR A 79 -30.47 10.99 44.50
N VAL A 80 -30.97 11.70 43.48
CA VAL A 80 -30.12 12.42 42.52
C VAL A 80 -29.39 13.57 43.19
N GLU A 81 -30.03 14.27 44.12
CA GLU A 81 -29.45 15.39 44.87
C GLU A 81 -28.19 14.96 45.65
N GLN A 82 -28.23 13.78 46.28
CA GLN A 82 -27.06 13.22 46.95
C GLN A 82 -25.94 12.89 45.96
N ALA A 83 -26.31 12.30 44.82
CA ALA A 83 -25.35 11.89 43.79
C ALA A 83 -24.68 13.05 43.06
N VAL A 84 -25.21 14.27 43.14
CA VAL A 84 -24.68 15.47 42.46
C VAL A 84 -24.16 16.54 43.41
N ALA A 85 -24.20 16.31 44.73
CA ALA A 85 -23.95 17.33 45.76
C ALA A 85 -22.57 18.01 45.67
N ASP A 86 -21.56 17.32 45.15
CA ASP A 86 -20.19 17.81 44.97
C ASP A 86 -19.88 18.28 43.54
N CYS A 87 -20.85 18.20 42.61
CA CYS A 87 -20.67 18.64 41.23
C CYS A 87 -20.81 20.16 41.12
N THR A 88 -19.85 20.83 40.48
CA THR A 88 -19.91 22.27 40.17
C THR A 88 -20.58 22.56 38.83
N LEU A 89 -20.60 21.56 37.95
CA LEU A 89 -21.26 21.61 36.65
C LEU A 89 -21.97 20.28 36.41
N LEU A 90 -23.25 20.34 36.07
CA LEU A 90 -24.10 19.18 35.90
C LEU A 90 -24.80 19.19 34.54
N PHE A 91 -24.71 18.09 33.81
CA PHE A 91 -25.39 17.88 32.55
C PHE A 91 -26.50 16.84 32.67
N ALA A 92 -27.65 17.10 32.04
CA ALA A 92 -28.73 16.13 31.88
C ALA A 92 -28.81 15.64 30.43
N THR A 93 -28.77 14.33 30.19
CA THR A 93 -28.93 13.76 28.85
C THR A 93 -30.40 13.46 28.56
N THR A 94 -30.94 13.99 27.46
CA THR A 94 -32.33 13.76 27.05
C THR A 94 -32.53 13.97 25.55
N ALA A 95 -33.35 13.11 24.95
CA ALA A 95 -33.78 13.22 23.56
C ALA A 95 -35.07 14.06 23.41
N ARG A 96 -35.74 14.39 24.52
CA ARG A 96 -37.00 15.13 24.50
C ARG A 96 -36.73 16.62 24.69
N ALA A 97 -37.48 17.45 23.97
CA ALA A 97 -37.59 18.85 24.33
C ALA A 97 -38.28 18.93 25.70
N HIS A 98 -37.64 19.59 26.66
CA HIS A 98 -38.26 19.96 27.92
C HIS A 98 -38.61 21.44 27.83
N ASP A 99 -39.74 21.85 28.43
CA ASP A 99 -40.18 23.25 28.47
C ASP A 99 -39.34 24.11 29.44
N GLN A 100 -38.24 23.57 29.96
CA GLN A 100 -37.32 24.25 30.87
C GLN A 100 -36.35 25.11 30.07
N ALA A 101 -36.23 26.39 30.44
CA ALA A 101 -35.31 27.34 29.83
C ALA A 101 -33.85 27.09 30.26
N LYS A 102 -33.26 25.98 29.78
CA LYS A 102 -31.86 25.61 29.99
C LYS A 102 -31.12 25.58 28.65
N PRO A 103 -29.83 25.96 28.59
CA PRO A 103 -29.08 25.84 27.35
C PRO A 103 -28.94 24.37 26.95
N VAL A 104 -29.17 24.11 25.67
CA VAL A 104 -29.09 22.79 25.04
C VAL A 104 -27.83 22.73 24.20
N VAL A 105 -27.00 21.71 24.44
CA VAL A 105 -25.70 21.54 23.76
C VAL A 105 -25.60 20.16 23.13
N ALA A 106 -24.83 20.08 22.05
CA ALA A 106 -24.45 18.81 21.44
C ALA A 106 -23.31 18.14 22.23
N PRO A 107 -23.11 16.81 22.10
CA PRO A 107 -22.06 16.07 22.80
C PRO A 107 -20.65 16.67 22.69
N GLU A 108 -20.26 17.13 21.50
CA GLU A 108 -18.95 17.75 21.26
C GLU A 108 -18.77 19.06 22.05
N ALA A 109 -19.81 19.90 22.10
CA ALA A 109 -19.78 21.15 22.86
C ALA A 109 -19.74 20.87 24.37
N ALA A 110 -20.54 19.92 24.86
CA ALA A 110 -20.49 19.48 26.25
C ALA A 110 -19.09 18.95 26.63
N ALA A 111 -18.46 18.14 25.77
CA ALA A 111 -17.12 17.62 26.00
C ALA A 111 -16.05 18.72 26.17
N ARG A 112 -16.17 19.83 25.43
CA ARG A 112 -15.30 21.00 25.58
C ARG A 112 -15.49 21.69 26.93
N GLU A 113 -16.75 21.94 27.31
CA GLU A 113 -17.07 22.55 28.61
C GLU A 113 -16.59 21.67 29.77
N ILE A 114 -16.88 20.37 29.71
CA ILE A 114 -16.40 19.36 30.68
C ILE A 114 -14.88 19.42 30.81
N SER A 115 -14.14 19.41 29.70
CA SER A 115 -12.66 19.40 29.72
C SER A 115 -12.08 20.70 30.30
N ALA A 116 -12.69 21.85 29.98
CA ALA A 116 -12.26 23.13 30.52
C ALA A 116 -12.49 23.22 32.04
N GLU A 117 -13.63 22.73 32.50
CA GLU A 117 -14.03 22.77 33.92
C GLU A 117 -13.18 21.80 34.76
N LEU A 118 -12.94 20.58 34.26
CA LEU A 118 -12.04 19.61 34.90
C LEU A 118 -10.59 20.12 34.99
N ALA A 119 -10.11 20.90 34.01
CA ALA A 119 -8.79 21.53 34.08
C ALA A 119 -8.69 22.57 35.21
N GLY A 120 -9.83 23.14 35.64
CA GLY A 120 -9.94 23.99 36.83
C GLY A 120 -9.94 23.23 38.16
N GLY A 121 -9.89 21.89 38.14
CA GLY A 121 -9.89 21.04 39.34
C GLY A 121 -11.26 20.84 39.98
N THR A 122 -12.34 21.15 39.27
CA THR A 122 -13.71 21.00 39.77
C THR A 122 -14.32 19.64 39.38
N THR A 123 -15.50 19.31 39.92
CA THR A 123 -16.19 18.05 39.61
C THR A 123 -17.34 18.29 38.66
N VAL A 124 -17.32 17.61 37.53
CA VAL A 124 -18.38 17.66 36.53
C VAL A 124 -19.17 16.36 36.54
N GLY A 125 -20.51 16.44 36.57
CA GLY A 125 -21.41 15.29 36.55
C GLY A 125 -22.26 15.21 35.29
N ILE A 126 -22.59 14.00 34.85
CA ILE A 126 -23.46 13.77 33.69
C ILE A 126 -24.52 12.73 34.07
N LEU A 127 -25.78 13.17 34.07
CA LEU A 127 -26.95 12.36 34.36
C LEU A 127 -27.42 11.62 33.10
N PHE A 128 -27.60 10.32 33.26
CA PHE A 128 -28.25 9.45 32.29
C PHE A 128 -29.47 8.81 32.92
N GLY A 129 -30.62 9.02 32.31
CA GLY A 129 -31.89 8.54 32.84
C GLY A 129 -32.23 7.10 32.50
N ARG A 130 -33.43 6.71 32.95
CA ARG A 130 -34.04 5.40 32.76
C ARG A 130 -34.19 5.07 31.26
N GLU A 131 -34.07 3.82 30.87
CA GLU A 131 -34.07 3.38 29.47
C GLU A 131 -35.37 3.72 28.72
N ARG A 132 -36.52 3.65 29.41
CA ARG A 132 -37.83 3.90 28.79
C ARG A 132 -38.31 5.35 28.92
N TYR A 133 -37.97 6.00 30.03
CA TYR A 133 -38.58 7.26 30.42
C TYR A 133 -37.59 8.43 30.42
N GLY A 134 -36.29 8.15 30.35
CA GLY A 134 -35.26 9.15 30.50
C GLY A 134 -35.21 9.71 31.93
N LEU A 135 -34.77 10.96 32.02
CA LEU A 135 -34.78 11.75 33.25
C LEU A 135 -36.16 12.39 33.45
N GLN A 136 -36.60 12.46 34.70
CA GLN A 136 -37.78 13.22 35.10
C GLN A 136 -37.51 14.73 35.03
N ASN A 137 -38.57 15.53 35.00
CA ASN A 137 -38.43 16.98 34.91
C ASN A 137 -37.68 17.56 36.11
N GLU A 138 -37.91 17.04 37.31
CA GLU A 138 -37.24 17.46 38.54
C GLU A 138 -35.74 17.13 38.49
N GLU A 139 -35.36 16.00 37.87
CA GLU A 139 -33.97 15.59 37.71
C GLU A 139 -33.25 16.45 36.66
N VAL A 140 -33.92 16.79 35.55
CA VAL A 140 -33.41 17.74 34.56
C VAL A 140 -33.30 19.14 35.17
N ALA A 141 -34.19 19.51 36.09
CA ALA A 141 -34.18 20.80 36.76
C ALA A 141 -32.91 21.04 37.60
N LEU A 142 -32.28 19.97 38.11
CA LEU A 142 -31.01 20.06 38.84
C LEU A 142 -29.81 20.40 37.94
N ALA A 143 -29.84 20.02 36.66
CA ALA A 143 -28.70 20.18 35.75
C ALA A 143 -28.53 21.60 35.22
N ASP A 144 -27.31 22.08 35.05
CA ASP A 144 -27.04 23.39 34.44
C ASP A 144 -27.37 23.41 32.94
N ARG A 145 -27.16 22.28 32.27
CA ARG A 145 -27.25 22.15 30.81
C ARG A 145 -27.92 20.85 30.39
N ILE A 146 -28.58 20.90 29.24
CA ILE A 146 -29.12 19.70 28.58
C ILE A 146 -28.17 19.28 27.48
N ILE A 147 -27.81 18.00 27.44
CA ILE A 147 -27.15 17.37 26.32
C ILE A 147 -28.19 16.63 25.48
N THR A 148 -28.25 16.97 24.19
CA THR A 148 -29.10 16.26 23.22
C THR A 148 -28.26 15.71 22.08
N PHE A 149 -28.51 14.47 21.69
CA PHE A 149 -27.78 13.82 20.59
C PHE A 149 -28.47 14.12 19.26
N PRO A 150 -27.72 14.50 18.19
CA PRO A 150 -28.29 14.74 16.87
C PRO A 150 -28.58 13.41 16.15
N VAL A 151 -29.57 12.67 16.66
CA VAL A 151 -30.03 11.38 16.13
C VAL A 151 -31.24 11.56 15.20
N ASN A 152 -31.65 10.49 14.52
CA ASN A 152 -32.86 10.49 13.70
C ASN A 152 -34.08 10.88 14.57
N PRO A 153 -34.80 11.98 14.26
CA PRO A 153 -35.95 12.41 15.06
C PRO A 153 -37.08 11.36 15.13
N GLY A 154 -37.21 10.50 14.11
CA GLY A 154 -38.19 9.40 14.11
C GLY A 154 -37.78 8.19 14.98
N PHE A 155 -36.55 8.16 15.47
CA PHE A 155 -36.02 7.09 16.31
C PHE A 155 -34.94 7.63 17.26
N ALA A 156 -35.32 8.59 18.11
CA ALA A 156 -34.38 9.40 18.88
C ALA A 156 -33.92 8.78 20.22
N SER A 157 -34.49 7.64 20.62
CA SER A 157 -34.15 6.98 21.88
C SER A 157 -32.90 6.12 21.70
N LEU A 158 -31.79 6.56 22.30
CA LEU A 158 -30.57 5.78 22.41
C LEU A 158 -30.62 4.85 23.62
N ASN A 159 -29.98 3.67 23.52
CA ASN A 159 -29.75 2.84 24.70
C ASN A 159 -28.83 3.57 25.68
N LEU A 160 -29.04 3.34 26.99
CA LEU A 160 -28.27 3.96 28.08
C LEU A 160 -26.75 3.86 27.87
N ALA A 161 -26.24 2.66 27.62
CA ALA A 161 -24.81 2.45 27.42
C ALA A 161 -24.30 3.10 26.13
N GLN A 162 -25.14 3.24 25.09
CA GLN A 162 -24.79 3.94 23.86
C GLN A 162 -24.68 5.45 24.07
N ALA A 163 -25.56 6.05 24.88
CA ALA A 163 -25.46 7.46 25.25
C ALA A 163 -24.16 7.73 26.04
N VAL A 164 -23.83 6.87 27.01
CA VAL A 164 -22.56 6.92 27.76
C VAL A 164 -21.36 6.76 26.82
N LEU A 165 -21.44 5.83 25.86
CA LEU A 165 -20.40 5.58 24.85
C LEU A 165 -20.13 6.83 24.00
N LEU A 166 -21.17 7.49 23.47
CA LEU A 166 -21.00 8.66 22.63
C LEU A 166 -20.37 9.84 23.39
N ILE A 167 -20.78 10.07 24.64
CA ILE A 167 -20.22 11.13 25.47
C ILE A 167 -18.77 10.81 25.88
N GLY A 168 -18.51 9.57 26.30
CA GLY A 168 -17.16 9.11 26.61
C GLY A 168 -16.23 9.25 25.42
N TYR A 169 -16.69 8.92 24.21
CA TYR A 169 -15.93 9.10 22.98
C TYR A 169 -15.58 10.56 22.70
N GLU A 170 -16.56 11.47 22.73
CA GLU A 170 -16.34 12.89 22.47
C GLU A 170 -15.37 13.51 23.49
N TRP A 171 -15.54 13.18 24.78
CA TRP A 171 -14.64 13.62 25.83
C TRP A 171 -13.22 13.08 25.63
N PHE A 172 -13.06 11.77 25.49
CA PHE A 172 -11.73 11.14 25.35
C PHE A 172 -11.01 11.60 24.08
N LYS A 173 -11.71 11.72 22.96
CA LYS A 173 -11.18 12.28 21.71
C LYS A 173 -10.62 13.68 21.94
N LEU A 174 -11.33 14.54 22.67
CA LEU A 174 -10.84 15.88 22.98
C LEU A 174 -9.65 15.86 23.96
N SER A 175 -9.76 15.09 25.04
CA SER A 175 -8.71 14.98 26.08
C SER A 175 -7.41 14.34 25.58
N THR A 176 -7.45 13.62 24.45
CA THR A 176 -6.29 13.00 23.81
C THR A 176 -5.91 13.66 22.48
N GLU A 177 -6.47 14.83 22.17
CA GLU A 177 -6.26 15.56 20.90
C GLU A 177 -6.54 14.70 19.64
N GLY A 178 -7.38 13.67 19.77
CA GLY A 178 -7.69 12.73 18.69
C GLY A 178 -6.52 11.81 18.32
N ALA A 179 -5.54 11.64 19.21
CA ALA A 179 -4.38 10.78 18.97
C ALA A 179 -4.81 9.34 18.69
N LEU A 180 -4.39 8.81 17.53
CA LEU A 180 -4.64 7.43 17.16
C LEU A 180 -3.65 6.49 17.88
N PRO A 181 -4.07 5.27 18.25
CA PRO A 181 -3.22 4.32 18.99
C PRO A 181 -2.05 3.76 18.16
N PHE A 182 -2.06 4.00 16.85
CA PHE A 182 -0.97 3.68 15.93
C PHE A 182 -1.05 4.63 14.73
N ALA A 183 0.12 4.99 14.20
CA ALA A 183 0.28 5.70 12.94
C ALA A 183 1.09 4.83 11.99
N MET A 184 1.13 5.24 10.71
CA MET A 184 2.07 4.62 9.77
C MET A 184 3.50 4.79 10.32
N PRO A 185 4.32 3.72 10.36
CA PRO A 185 5.69 3.84 10.84
C PRO A 185 6.47 4.80 9.95
N GLU A 186 6.93 5.94 10.50
CA GLU A 186 7.84 6.83 9.79
C GLU A 186 9.24 6.20 9.76
N ARG A 187 9.55 5.51 8.66
CA ARG A 187 10.85 4.87 8.45
C ARG A 187 11.89 5.79 7.83
N SER A 188 11.44 6.90 7.22
CA SER A 188 12.30 7.86 6.53
C SER A 188 11.60 9.21 6.47
N GLU A 189 12.38 10.29 6.59
CA GLU A 189 11.92 11.66 6.38
C GLU A 189 11.43 11.88 4.94
N ARG A 190 10.59 12.91 4.74
CA ARG A 190 10.16 13.38 3.42
C ARG A 190 11.36 13.74 2.55
N ALA A 191 11.29 13.41 1.26
CA ALA A 191 12.30 13.79 0.30
C ALA A 191 12.30 15.30 0.06
N SER A 192 13.48 15.89 -0.08
CA SER A 192 13.59 17.30 -0.43
C SER A 192 13.22 17.56 -1.89
N GLN A 193 12.85 18.81 -2.21
CA GLN A 193 12.62 19.24 -3.59
C GLN A 193 13.84 18.96 -4.50
N HIS A 194 15.05 19.09 -3.95
CA HIS A 194 16.28 18.78 -4.66
C HIS A 194 16.39 17.29 -5.03
N GLN A 195 16.04 16.39 -4.11
CA GLN A 195 16.05 14.95 -4.38
C GLN A 195 14.98 14.55 -5.40
N MET A 196 13.79 15.15 -5.31
CA MET A 196 12.74 14.95 -6.31
C MET A 196 13.20 15.43 -7.69
N GLN A 197 13.80 16.62 -7.78
CA GLN A 197 14.34 17.15 -9.04
C GLN A 197 15.39 16.21 -9.64
N ALA A 198 16.36 15.75 -8.83
CA ALA A 198 17.40 14.83 -9.28
C ALA A 198 16.82 13.49 -9.79
N PHE A 199 15.79 12.96 -9.12
CA PHE A 199 15.07 11.78 -9.60
C PHE A 199 14.39 12.06 -10.95
N PHE A 200 13.69 13.18 -11.08
CA PHE A 200 13.01 13.56 -12.32
C PHE A 200 13.97 13.77 -13.48
N ASP A 201 15.09 14.46 -13.29
CA ASP A 201 16.08 14.68 -14.34
C ASP A 201 16.62 13.35 -14.88
N ASN A 202 16.84 12.38 -13.99
CA ASN A 202 17.25 11.04 -14.37
C ASN A 202 16.13 10.29 -15.08
N LEU A 203 14.90 10.33 -14.57
CA LEU A 203 13.75 9.69 -15.20
C LEU A 203 13.53 10.21 -16.63
N VAL A 204 13.53 11.54 -16.83
CA VAL A 204 13.34 12.16 -18.14
C VAL A 204 14.44 11.75 -19.11
N ARG A 205 15.70 11.76 -18.66
CA ARG A 205 16.85 11.32 -19.46
C ARG A 205 16.68 9.88 -19.95
N GLU A 206 16.22 8.97 -19.10
CA GLU A 206 16.00 7.58 -19.49
C GLU A 206 14.77 7.40 -20.38
N LEU A 207 13.68 8.14 -20.14
CA LEU A 207 12.49 8.13 -20.99
C LEU A 207 12.75 8.67 -22.40
N ASP A 208 13.60 9.69 -22.54
CA ASP A 208 14.01 10.23 -23.83
C ASP A 208 14.78 9.17 -24.65
N LYS A 209 15.61 8.32 -24.02
CA LYS A 209 16.38 7.26 -24.73
C LYS A 209 15.50 6.17 -25.33
N VAL A 210 14.35 5.89 -24.71
CA VAL A 210 13.39 4.88 -25.17
C VAL A 210 12.25 5.48 -25.99
N GLU A 211 12.38 6.76 -26.37
CA GLU A 211 11.41 7.51 -27.17
C GLU A 211 9.97 7.52 -26.60
N PHE A 212 9.82 7.41 -25.27
CA PHE A 212 8.50 7.40 -24.61
C PHE A 212 7.76 8.73 -24.72
N LEU A 213 8.49 9.84 -24.74
CA LEU A 213 7.93 11.21 -24.75
C LEU A 213 7.55 11.65 -26.17
N ARG A 214 6.67 10.88 -26.83
CA ARG A 214 6.12 11.16 -28.17
C ARG A 214 4.59 11.16 -28.18
N PRO A 215 3.96 11.96 -29.06
CA PRO A 215 4.57 12.87 -30.04
C PRO A 215 5.08 14.17 -29.37
N ALA A 216 5.95 14.93 -30.06
CA ALA A 216 6.74 16.02 -29.47
C ALA A 216 5.87 17.13 -28.84
N GLU A 217 4.72 17.42 -29.45
CA GLU A 217 3.74 18.39 -28.98
C GLU A 217 3.08 18.02 -27.63
N LYS A 218 3.13 16.74 -27.23
CA LYS A 218 2.59 16.28 -25.93
C LYS A 218 3.65 16.15 -24.83
N ARG A 219 4.94 16.33 -25.16
CA ARG A 219 6.06 16.10 -24.24
C ARG A 219 5.93 16.90 -22.95
N GLU A 220 5.69 18.21 -23.05
CA GLU A 220 5.60 19.08 -21.87
C GLU A 220 4.47 18.67 -20.94
N THR A 221 3.28 18.39 -21.48
CA THR A 221 2.12 17.92 -20.73
C THR A 221 2.40 16.58 -20.04
N MET A 222 3.06 15.63 -20.72
CA MET A 222 3.44 14.35 -20.13
C MET A 222 4.42 14.52 -18.97
N LEU A 223 5.40 15.42 -19.09
CA LEU A 223 6.36 15.71 -18.02
C LEU A 223 5.69 16.35 -16.80
N VAL A 224 4.77 17.30 -17.01
CA VAL A 224 3.99 17.89 -15.92
C VAL A 224 3.13 16.83 -15.22
N ASN A 225 2.49 15.94 -15.98
CA ASN A 225 1.69 14.86 -15.42
C ASN A 225 2.52 13.88 -14.60
N LEU A 226 3.67 13.44 -15.12
CA LEU A 226 4.63 12.62 -14.38
C LEU A 226 5.06 13.33 -13.10
N ARG A 227 5.35 14.64 -13.18
CA ARG A 227 5.72 15.44 -12.00
C ARG A 227 4.66 15.42 -10.91
N ASN A 228 3.41 15.66 -11.32
CA ASN A 228 2.27 15.70 -10.42
C ASN A 228 1.99 14.35 -9.77
N ILE A 229 2.26 13.23 -10.46
CA ILE A 229 2.11 11.89 -9.88
C ILE A 229 3.01 11.72 -8.66
N PHE A 230 4.33 11.96 -8.79
CA PHE A 230 5.23 11.77 -7.65
C PHE A 230 5.11 12.87 -6.59
N ALA A 231 4.70 14.09 -6.96
CA ALA A 231 4.44 15.14 -5.98
C ALA A 231 3.27 14.81 -5.04
N ARG A 232 2.18 14.23 -5.56
CA ARG A 232 1.01 13.81 -4.76
C ARG A 232 1.30 12.62 -3.82
N MET A 233 2.32 11.84 -4.14
CA MET A 233 2.72 10.67 -3.34
C MET A 233 3.41 11.06 -2.01
N GLU A 234 3.85 12.32 -1.88
CA GLU A 234 4.62 12.79 -0.72
C GLU A 234 5.82 11.89 -0.36
N PRO A 235 6.69 11.54 -1.32
CA PRO A 235 7.69 10.51 -1.14
C PRO A 235 8.69 10.80 -0.01
N THR A 236 9.09 9.75 0.69
CA THR A 236 10.23 9.77 1.60
C THR A 236 11.55 9.72 0.84
N LYS A 237 12.66 10.03 1.52
CA LYS A 237 14.02 9.86 0.98
C LYS A 237 14.25 8.42 0.52
N GLN A 238 13.75 7.44 1.28
CA GLN A 238 13.86 6.02 0.94
C GLN A 238 13.05 5.66 -0.32
N ASP A 239 11.86 6.23 -0.51
CA ASP A 239 11.07 6.03 -1.72
C ASP A 239 11.81 6.54 -2.95
N MET A 240 12.39 7.75 -2.86
CA MET A 240 13.18 8.32 -3.95
C MET A 240 14.41 7.47 -4.27
N HIS A 241 15.11 6.95 -3.26
CA HIS A 241 16.24 6.04 -3.49
C HIS A 241 15.80 4.75 -4.18
N THR A 242 14.70 4.16 -3.73
CA THR A 242 14.14 2.93 -4.30
C THR A 242 13.69 3.15 -5.75
N LEU A 243 12.94 4.22 -6.01
CA LEU A 243 12.46 4.56 -7.35
C LEU A 243 13.60 4.89 -8.30
N HIS A 244 14.61 5.63 -7.84
CA HIS A 244 15.81 5.86 -8.63
C HIS A 244 16.51 4.53 -8.96
N GLY A 245 16.65 3.63 -7.98
CA GLY A 245 17.19 2.28 -8.19
C GLY A 245 16.41 1.47 -9.22
N VAL A 246 15.07 1.52 -9.18
CA VAL A 246 14.19 0.86 -10.18
C VAL A 246 14.43 1.42 -11.58
N VAL A 247 14.42 2.74 -11.74
CA VAL A 247 14.65 3.40 -13.04
C VAL A 247 16.02 3.03 -13.60
N MET A 248 17.07 3.09 -12.78
CA MET A 248 18.42 2.75 -13.20
C MET A 248 18.57 1.25 -13.52
N ALA A 249 17.94 0.36 -12.75
CA ALA A 249 17.96 -1.07 -13.02
C ALA A 249 17.29 -1.43 -14.36
N ILE A 250 16.17 -0.77 -14.69
CA ILE A 250 15.48 -0.94 -15.97
C ILE A 250 16.32 -0.37 -17.12
N ALA A 251 16.85 0.85 -16.95
CA ALA A 251 17.59 1.56 -17.98
C ALA A 251 18.95 0.92 -18.30
N GLU A 252 19.72 0.57 -17.28
CA GLU A 252 21.09 0.07 -17.45
C GLU A 252 21.16 -1.45 -17.56
N GLY A 253 20.16 -2.16 -17.03
CA GLY A 253 20.27 -3.57 -16.68
C GLY A 253 21.17 -3.78 -15.46
N ARG A 254 21.05 -4.91 -14.75
CA ARG A 254 21.94 -5.21 -13.61
C ARG A 254 23.42 -5.21 -14.04
N LYS A 255 24.25 -4.41 -13.37
CA LYS A 255 25.73 -4.48 -13.45
C LYS A 255 26.24 -5.47 -12.39
N GLY A 256 26.82 -6.59 -12.81
CA GLY A 256 27.41 -7.62 -11.94
C GLY A 256 26.76 -9.02 -12.12
N PRO A 257 27.44 -10.12 -11.71
CA PRO A 257 27.03 -11.48 -12.05
C PRO A 257 25.87 -11.94 -11.16
N ALA A 258 24.69 -11.39 -11.41
CA ALA A 258 23.45 -12.14 -11.20
C ALA A 258 23.14 -12.78 -12.55
N LYS A 259 23.10 -14.12 -12.61
CA LYS A 259 22.57 -14.91 -13.73
C LYS A 259 21.50 -14.08 -14.46
N GLY A 260 21.85 -13.58 -15.66
CA GLY A 260 20.90 -12.84 -16.49
C GLY A 260 19.66 -13.69 -16.64
N GLY A 261 18.48 -13.08 -16.60
CA GLY A 261 17.25 -13.79 -16.90
C GLY A 261 17.42 -14.48 -18.24
N VAL A 262 17.49 -15.80 -18.22
CA VAL A 262 17.38 -16.59 -19.43
C VAL A 262 15.96 -16.32 -19.90
N LEU A 263 15.80 -15.67 -21.04
CA LEU A 263 14.51 -15.70 -21.71
C LEU A 263 14.30 -17.15 -22.10
N ASP A 264 13.18 -17.74 -21.70
CA ASP A 264 12.78 -19.01 -22.30
C ASP A 264 12.63 -18.83 -23.84
N GLY A 265 12.67 -19.94 -24.57
CA GLY A 265 12.60 -19.90 -26.03
C GLY A 265 11.39 -19.10 -26.52
N GLU A 266 10.26 -19.18 -25.84
CA GLU A 266 9.02 -18.47 -26.20
C GLU A 266 9.15 -16.95 -26.01
N GLN A 267 9.71 -16.49 -24.89
CA GLN A 267 9.91 -15.08 -24.56
C GLN A 267 10.93 -14.41 -25.49
N ALA A 268 12.03 -15.08 -25.80
CA ALA A 268 13.03 -14.57 -26.74
C ALA A 268 12.45 -14.43 -28.15
N THR A 269 11.58 -15.38 -28.52
CA THR A 269 10.97 -15.40 -29.85
C THR A 269 9.81 -14.38 -29.96
N ARG A 270 9.02 -14.18 -28.89
CA ARG A 270 8.01 -13.12 -28.78
C ARG A 270 8.63 -11.72 -28.79
N LEU A 271 9.76 -11.54 -28.11
CA LEU A 271 10.53 -10.28 -28.14
C LEU A 271 11.04 -9.97 -29.56
N ARG A 272 11.57 -10.97 -30.28
CA ARG A 272 11.98 -10.81 -31.69
C ARG A 272 10.80 -10.48 -32.60
N ALA A 273 9.64 -11.13 -32.42
CA ALA A 273 8.44 -10.88 -33.20
C ALA A 273 7.88 -9.46 -32.98
N LEU A 274 7.76 -9.00 -31.73
CA LEU A 274 7.29 -7.65 -31.39
C LEU A 274 8.22 -6.56 -31.97
N LEU A 275 9.52 -6.82 -32.02
CA LEU A 275 10.53 -5.91 -32.57
C LEU A 275 10.53 -5.93 -34.11
N ALA A 276 10.22 -7.07 -34.72
CA ALA A 276 10.04 -7.18 -36.17
C ALA A 276 8.76 -6.46 -36.65
N GLU A 277 7.64 -6.60 -35.94
CA GLU A 277 6.39 -5.89 -36.25
C GLU A 277 6.56 -4.37 -36.21
N HIS A 278 7.33 -3.83 -35.26
CA HIS A 278 7.64 -2.39 -35.20
C HIS A 278 8.71 -1.96 -36.21
N GLY A 279 9.52 -2.89 -36.74
CA GLY A 279 10.60 -2.62 -37.69
C GLY A 279 10.20 -2.64 -39.17
N GLN A 280 9.06 -3.24 -39.51
CA GLN A 280 8.61 -3.38 -40.91
C GLN A 280 8.14 -2.06 -41.57
N GLY A 281 8.03 -0.97 -40.81
CA GLY A 281 7.64 0.35 -41.33
C GLY A 281 8.76 1.22 -41.93
N ALA A 282 10.03 0.78 -41.96
CA ALA A 282 11.14 1.66 -42.35
C ALA A 282 11.99 1.11 -43.52
N LEU A 283 11.84 1.73 -44.69
CA LEU A 283 12.86 1.74 -45.77
C LEU A 283 13.88 2.88 -45.51
N PRO A 284 15.09 2.86 -46.12
CA PRO A 284 16.34 2.66 -45.38
C PRO A 284 17.19 3.92 -45.21
N SER A 285 17.55 4.29 -43.97
CA SER A 285 18.84 4.95 -43.68
C SER A 285 19.13 5.10 -42.18
N GLU A 286 18.93 4.10 -41.31
CA GLU A 286 19.14 4.34 -39.89
C GLU A 286 19.85 3.21 -39.14
N SER A 287 21.16 3.40 -38.98
CA SER A 287 22.09 2.54 -38.23
C SER A 287 21.82 2.49 -36.73
N GLY A 288 20.90 3.32 -36.21
CA GLY A 288 20.65 3.55 -34.78
C GLY A 288 19.77 2.47 -34.12
N THR A 289 18.70 2.05 -34.79
CA THR A 289 17.69 1.08 -34.27
C THR A 289 18.28 -0.32 -34.13
N VAL A 290 19.01 -0.78 -35.14
CA VAL A 290 19.65 -2.11 -35.19
C VAL A 290 20.72 -2.27 -34.11
N ARG A 291 21.46 -1.20 -33.77
CA ARG A 291 22.48 -1.23 -32.71
C ARG A 291 21.87 -1.30 -31.30
N GLY A 292 20.72 -0.65 -31.09
CA GLY A 292 19.95 -0.75 -29.86
C GLY A 292 19.43 -2.17 -29.64
N LEU A 293 18.82 -2.74 -30.68
CA LEU A 293 18.32 -4.12 -30.69
C LEU A 293 19.42 -5.16 -30.42
N ALA A 294 20.57 -5.04 -31.09
CA ALA A 294 21.73 -5.90 -30.84
C ALA A 294 22.25 -5.83 -29.39
N ARG A 295 22.09 -4.68 -28.71
CA ARG A 295 22.46 -4.55 -27.30
C ARG A 295 21.44 -5.23 -26.40
N LEU A 296 20.16 -5.16 -26.73
CA LEU A 296 19.08 -5.78 -25.96
C LEU A 296 19.14 -7.31 -26.06
N LEU A 297 19.35 -7.87 -27.26
CA LEU A 297 19.53 -9.31 -27.46
C LEU A 297 20.73 -9.85 -26.67
N ARG A 298 21.89 -9.16 -26.71
CA ARG A 298 23.11 -9.60 -25.98
C ARG A 298 22.97 -9.61 -24.48
N ARG A 299 22.00 -8.85 -23.97
CA ARG A 299 21.71 -8.72 -22.55
C ARG A 299 20.71 -9.79 -22.07
N ASN A 300 19.99 -10.44 -22.97
CA ASN A 300 18.94 -11.40 -22.64
C ASN A 300 19.08 -12.67 -23.50
N PRO A 301 20.16 -13.46 -23.35
CA PRO A 301 20.36 -14.66 -24.16
C PRO A 301 19.42 -15.79 -23.73
N THR A 302 19.09 -16.67 -24.68
CA THR A 302 18.48 -17.98 -24.36
C THR A 302 19.52 -18.94 -23.77
N ASP A 303 19.08 -20.09 -23.24
CA ASP A 303 19.99 -21.11 -22.70
C ASP A 303 20.91 -21.68 -23.79
N ALA A 304 20.35 -22.06 -24.94
CA ALA A 304 21.13 -22.47 -26.11
C ALA A 304 22.14 -21.39 -26.55
N GLU A 305 21.77 -20.10 -26.61
CA GLU A 305 22.71 -19.03 -26.96
C GLU A 305 23.84 -18.91 -25.95
N ARG A 306 23.53 -19.01 -24.65
CA ARG A 306 24.52 -18.91 -23.57
C ARG A 306 25.50 -20.08 -23.63
N ILE A 307 25.00 -21.30 -23.79
CA ILE A 307 25.79 -22.53 -23.88
C ILE A 307 26.70 -22.46 -25.11
N LEU A 308 26.14 -22.14 -26.28
CA LEU A 308 26.90 -22.05 -27.52
C LEU A 308 27.94 -20.91 -27.45
N TRP A 309 27.60 -19.74 -26.91
CA TRP A 309 28.55 -18.64 -26.77
C TRP A 309 29.75 -19.02 -25.89
N GLN A 310 29.50 -19.70 -24.78
CA GLN A 310 30.57 -20.19 -23.91
C GLN A 310 31.48 -21.16 -24.65
N ALA A 311 30.92 -22.11 -25.41
CA ALA A 311 31.70 -23.03 -26.21
C ALA A 311 32.50 -22.32 -27.32
N LEU A 312 31.89 -21.42 -28.10
CA LEU A 312 32.56 -20.68 -29.16
C LEU A 312 33.71 -19.78 -28.66
N THR A 313 33.68 -19.39 -27.38
CA THR A 313 34.74 -18.56 -26.77
C THR A 313 35.82 -19.37 -26.06
N THR A 314 35.53 -20.61 -25.64
CA THR A 314 36.46 -21.45 -24.87
C THR A 314 37.08 -22.58 -25.68
N ASP A 315 36.37 -23.11 -26.68
CA ASP A 315 36.89 -24.14 -27.57
C ASP A 315 37.92 -23.53 -28.54
N ARG A 316 39.15 -24.07 -28.49
CA ARG A 316 40.29 -23.66 -29.33
C ARG A 316 40.00 -23.63 -30.83
N ARG A 317 39.05 -24.44 -31.31
CA ARG A 317 38.65 -24.49 -32.72
C ARG A 317 38.04 -23.17 -33.18
N PHE A 318 37.30 -22.49 -32.30
CA PHE A 318 36.43 -21.34 -32.61
C PHE A 318 36.79 -20.06 -31.86
N ALA A 319 37.57 -20.14 -30.79
CA ALA A 319 37.91 -19.01 -29.93
C ALA A 319 38.40 -17.80 -30.75
N GLY A 320 37.80 -16.64 -30.50
CA GLY A 320 38.11 -15.38 -31.19
C GLY A 320 37.53 -15.22 -32.60
N GLN A 321 36.85 -16.24 -33.16
CA GLN A 321 36.39 -16.22 -34.56
C GLN A 321 34.92 -15.81 -34.71
N PHE A 322 34.15 -15.83 -33.63
CA PHE A 322 32.72 -15.52 -33.64
C PHE A 322 32.38 -14.31 -32.78
N LYS A 323 31.34 -13.58 -33.19
CA LYS A 323 30.73 -12.49 -32.45
C LYS A 323 29.24 -12.77 -32.29
N ARG A 324 28.71 -12.68 -31.07
CA ARG A 324 27.28 -12.81 -30.80
C ARG A 324 26.49 -11.56 -31.23
N GLN A 325 25.33 -11.76 -31.86
CA GLN A 325 24.30 -10.75 -32.16
C GLN A 325 24.89 -9.44 -32.66
N THR A 326 25.81 -9.54 -33.60
CA THR A 326 26.48 -8.38 -34.21
C THR A 326 25.78 -8.09 -35.54
N PRO A 327 25.28 -6.85 -35.75
CA PRO A 327 24.58 -6.51 -36.98
C PRO A 327 25.39 -6.78 -38.24
N VAL A 328 24.75 -7.41 -39.22
CA VAL A 328 25.23 -7.55 -40.60
C VAL A 328 24.24 -6.80 -41.48
N GLY A 329 24.56 -5.52 -41.77
CA GLY A 329 23.62 -4.59 -42.38
C GLY A 329 22.38 -4.40 -41.51
N ARG A 330 21.20 -4.70 -42.06
CA ARG A 330 19.90 -4.54 -41.37
C ARG A 330 19.48 -5.74 -40.51
N HIS A 331 20.22 -6.85 -40.61
CA HIS A 331 19.87 -8.09 -39.93
C HIS A 331 20.85 -8.42 -38.82
N ILE A 332 20.38 -9.13 -37.79
CA ILE A 332 21.17 -9.53 -36.64
C ILE A 332 21.08 -11.06 -36.53
N PRO A 333 22.10 -11.81 -36.98
CA PRO A 333 22.18 -13.24 -36.71
C PRO A 333 22.55 -13.50 -35.25
N ASP A 334 22.23 -14.68 -34.71
CA ASP A 334 22.55 -15.03 -33.31
C ASP A 334 24.06 -15.06 -33.08
N PHE A 335 24.81 -15.63 -34.01
CA PHE A 335 26.28 -15.53 -34.05
C PHE A 335 26.77 -15.29 -35.47
N VAL A 336 27.89 -14.57 -35.60
CA VAL A 336 28.52 -14.33 -36.90
C VAL A 336 30.03 -14.41 -36.79
N SER A 337 30.64 -15.12 -37.73
CA SER A 337 32.06 -15.03 -38.05
C SER A 337 32.25 -14.21 -39.32
N PHE A 338 32.84 -13.03 -39.18
CA PHE A 338 33.23 -12.21 -40.33
C PHE A 338 34.42 -12.79 -41.08
N VAL A 339 35.26 -13.57 -40.38
CA VAL A 339 36.46 -14.21 -40.95
C VAL A 339 36.04 -15.34 -41.89
N HIS A 340 35.14 -16.22 -41.44
CA HIS A 340 34.67 -17.36 -42.24
C HIS A 340 33.47 -17.03 -43.12
N ARG A 341 32.92 -15.81 -42.99
CA ARG A 341 31.62 -15.41 -43.56
C ARG A 341 30.52 -16.43 -43.24
N VAL A 342 30.42 -16.81 -41.97
CA VAL A 342 29.41 -17.74 -41.47
C VAL A 342 28.49 -17.01 -40.50
N ALA A 343 27.19 -17.18 -40.66
CA ALA A 343 26.18 -16.77 -39.69
C ALA A 343 25.52 -18.03 -39.10
N ILE A 344 25.29 -18.03 -37.79
CA ILE A 344 24.59 -19.09 -37.07
C ILE A 344 23.24 -18.52 -36.63
N GLU A 345 22.18 -19.26 -36.92
CA GLU A 345 20.82 -19.00 -36.44
C GLU A 345 20.37 -20.18 -35.59
N LEU A 346 19.83 -19.91 -34.40
CA LEU A 346 19.28 -20.95 -33.56
C LEU A 346 17.83 -21.24 -33.93
N VAL A 347 17.46 -22.52 -33.92
CA VAL A 347 16.11 -22.99 -34.24
C VAL A 347 15.44 -23.57 -33.00
N ASN A 348 14.35 -22.97 -32.54
CA ASN A 348 13.60 -23.45 -31.38
C ASN A 348 12.50 -24.45 -31.82
N PRO A 349 12.13 -25.45 -30.98
CA PRO A 349 11.19 -26.51 -31.34
C PRO A 349 9.72 -26.08 -31.52
N GLU A 350 9.38 -24.81 -31.28
CA GLU A 350 7.99 -24.28 -31.33
C GLU A 350 7.91 -22.88 -31.96
N GLU A 351 8.62 -22.65 -33.07
CA GLU A 351 8.56 -21.36 -33.76
C GLU A 351 7.23 -21.16 -34.50
N THR A 352 6.67 -19.96 -34.40
CA THR A 352 5.49 -19.59 -35.20
C THR A 352 5.87 -19.34 -36.67
N ASP A 353 4.90 -19.42 -37.58
CA ASP A 353 5.09 -19.16 -39.02
C ASP A 353 5.72 -17.79 -39.31
N VAL A 354 5.43 -16.77 -38.49
CA VAL A 354 6.01 -15.43 -38.61
C VAL A 354 7.52 -15.46 -38.40
N ILE A 355 7.97 -16.21 -37.40
CA ILE A 355 9.39 -16.31 -37.02
C ILE A 355 10.17 -17.12 -38.05
N VAL A 356 9.57 -18.21 -38.55
CA VAL A 356 10.13 -19.01 -39.64
C VAL A 356 10.31 -18.16 -40.90
N SER A 357 9.28 -17.37 -41.26
CA SER A 357 9.31 -16.48 -42.42
C SER A 357 10.37 -15.36 -42.28
N ASP A 358 10.47 -14.71 -41.11
CA ASP A 358 11.49 -13.69 -40.86
C ASP A 358 12.91 -14.27 -40.92
N ARG A 359 13.14 -15.45 -40.32
CA ARG A 359 14.43 -16.15 -40.44
C ARG A 359 14.75 -16.47 -41.89
N ALA A 360 13.80 -16.99 -42.66
CA ALA A 360 14.02 -17.30 -44.07
C ALA A 360 14.39 -16.05 -44.90
N ALA A 361 13.69 -14.92 -44.69
CA ALA A 361 14.00 -13.65 -45.34
C ALA A 361 15.40 -13.14 -44.98
N ARG A 362 15.77 -13.27 -43.69
CA ARG A 362 17.10 -12.93 -43.17
C ARG A 362 18.20 -13.79 -43.79
N GLN A 363 17.99 -15.11 -43.82
CA GLN A 363 18.90 -16.09 -44.41
C GLN A 363 19.17 -15.77 -45.87
N ALA A 364 18.11 -15.56 -46.67
CA ALA A 364 18.23 -15.19 -48.08
C ALA A 364 19.05 -13.91 -48.27
N TRP A 365 18.86 -12.90 -47.41
CA TRP A 365 19.60 -11.64 -47.47
C TRP A 365 21.10 -11.81 -47.14
N LEU A 366 21.43 -12.66 -46.16
CA LEU A 366 22.80 -12.99 -45.74
C LEU A 366 23.52 -13.80 -46.83
N VAL A 367 22.86 -14.80 -47.40
CA VAL A 367 23.39 -15.64 -48.49
C VAL A 367 23.66 -14.82 -49.75
N ALA A 368 22.74 -13.92 -50.13
CA ALA A 368 22.97 -12.98 -51.24
C ALA A 368 24.20 -12.08 -51.03
N ARG A 369 24.67 -11.95 -49.79
CA ARG A 369 25.89 -11.22 -49.40
C ARG A 369 27.03 -12.15 -49.05
N GLY A 370 27.03 -13.37 -49.55
CA GLY A 370 28.15 -14.31 -49.43
C GLY A 370 28.43 -14.76 -47.99
N TYR A 371 27.41 -14.78 -47.13
CA TYR A 371 27.49 -15.52 -45.87
C TYR A 371 26.89 -16.91 -46.06
N ARG A 372 27.55 -17.94 -45.51
CA ARG A 372 26.93 -19.24 -45.30
C ARG A 372 26.12 -19.18 -44.01
N VAL A 373 24.85 -19.55 -44.04
CA VAL A 373 24.02 -19.64 -42.83
C VAL A 373 23.96 -21.09 -42.36
N ILE A 374 24.17 -21.31 -41.07
CA ILE A 374 24.11 -22.62 -40.41
C ILE A 374 23.01 -22.54 -39.36
N ASP A 375 22.00 -23.39 -39.53
CA ASP A 375 20.91 -23.52 -38.57
C ASP A 375 21.29 -24.56 -37.52
N MET A 376 21.17 -24.19 -36.24
CA MET A 376 21.49 -25.08 -35.12
C MET A 376 20.24 -25.25 -34.23
N PRO A 377 19.69 -26.46 -34.08
CA PRO A 377 18.58 -26.70 -33.18
C PRO A 377 18.96 -26.38 -31.73
N ALA A 378 18.17 -25.55 -31.05
CA ALA A 378 18.39 -25.18 -29.64
C ALA A 378 18.40 -26.42 -28.73
N ALA A 379 17.49 -27.36 -28.96
CA ALA A 379 17.43 -28.64 -28.24
C ALA A 379 18.70 -29.50 -28.46
N GLY A 380 19.34 -29.40 -29.63
CA GLY A 380 20.60 -30.07 -29.92
C GLY A 380 21.77 -29.48 -29.13
N ILE A 381 21.83 -28.14 -29.03
CA ILE A 381 22.84 -27.43 -28.24
C ILE A 381 22.70 -27.74 -26.75
N GLU A 382 21.47 -27.84 -26.25
CA GLU A 382 21.19 -28.15 -24.84
C GLU A 382 21.40 -29.63 -24.49
N GLY A 383 21.18 -30.54 -25.45
CA GLY A 383 21.28 -31.99 -25.25
C GLY A 383 22.65 -32.59 -25.59
N ASP A 384 23.24 -32.25 -26.74
CA ASP A 384 24.52 -32.79 -27.23
C ASP A 384 25.33 -31.71 -27.95
N LEU A 385 25.89 -30.81 -27.15
CA LEU A 385 26.72 -29.70 -27.64
C LEU A 385 27.93 -30.17 -28.45
N ALA A 386 28.51 -31.33 -28.13
CA ALA A 386 29.72 -31.81 -28.81
C ALA A 386 29.43 -32.13 -30.28
N ALA A 387 28.33 -32.86 -30.54
CA ALA A 387 27.89 -33.16 -31.90
C ALA A 387 27.59 -31.89 -32.70
N GLU A 388 26.95 -30.89 -32.07
CA GLU A 388 26.67 -29.60 -32.70
C GLU A 388 27.93 -28.83 -33.10
N LEU A 389 28.96 -28.83 -32.25
CA LEU A 389 30.23 -28.18 -32.53
C LEU A 389 31.00 -28.89 -33.65
N ASP A 390 30.96 -30.23 -33.72
CA ASP A 390 31.59 -30.99 -34.80
C ASP A 390 30.91 -30.75 -36.15
N ARG A 391 29.57 -30.60 -36.15
CA ARG A 391 28.82 -30.17 -37.35
C ARG A 391 29.18 -28.75 -37.76
N LEU A 392 29.32 -27.84 -36.79
CA LEU A 392 29.75 -26.46 -37.05
C LEU A 392 31.15 -26.44 -37.68
N GLU A 393 32.11 -27.20 -37.13
CA GLU A 393 33.47 -27.29 -37.66
C GLU A 393 33.50 -27.80 -39.10
N SER A 394 32.76 -28.88 -39.39
CA SER A 394 32.60 -29.42 -40.74
C SER A 394 31.93 -28.44 -41.71
N GLY A 395 31.13 -27.51 -41.18
CA GLY A 395 30.46 -26.44 -41.90
C GLY A 395 31.34 -25.21 -42.16
N LEU A 396 32.51 -25.09 -41.55
CA LEU A 396 33.43 -23.96 -41.78
C LEU A 396 34.22 -24.17 -43.09
N PRO A 397 34.44 -23.11 -43.90
CA PRO A 397 35.37 -23.18 -45.02
C PRO A 397 36.79 -23.48 -44.52
N ALA A 398 37.56 -24.24 -45.30
CA ALA A 398 38.95 -24.56 -44.97
C ALA A 398 39.75 -23.27 -44.71
N ARG A 399 40.53 -23.26 -43.62
CA ARG A 399 41.41 -22.13 -43.28
C ARG A 399 42.38 -21.92 -44.44
N ARG A 400 42.29 -20.77 -45.12
CA ARG A 400 43.28 -20.34 -46.12
C ARG A 400 44.55 -19.87 -45.45
#